data_AF-A0A4Q7FJP5-F1
#
_entry.id   AF-A0A4Q7FJP5-F1
#
_cell.length_a   1.000
_cell.length_b   1.000
_cell.length_c   1.000
_cell.angle_alpha   90.00
_cell.angle_beta   90.00
_cell.angle_gamma   90.00
#
_symmetry.space_group_name_H-M   'P 1'
#
loop_
_entity.id
_entity.type
_entity.pdbx_description
1 polymer ?
#
loop_
_entity_poly.entity_id
_entity_poly.type
_entity_poly.pdbx_seq_one_letter_code
_entity_poly.pdbx_strand_id
1 'polypeptide(L)'
;MSRSRIFAVCAIALASAIPLVPAKSQQQTLPPKGPEPAATMPDQSHADQAAQKSDFAGAEPAIPGDPQKQCVKPNEFAVELRSGRNPVGAPIVLATNFLPTNQRVDVGVRAPFVDGVRYFAGIDYGDETYLFKRQDAVTHRATESDPLVQKHLLEPDQTIVTLNMGDDLAWFWSRVDLYLYTCNSPVGQSPWRVSSVSVRLSPYWLSIFAVIAEVLILYLWIGFALRKQDHTFASFLRALNPAQVSAGPDGKGSLSTFQTLAFSLAVAGLITLLLLQTGTLVDLSGSILTLLGISGIGATIAKGTDSQRNTLSADNRAWLLRHGWIPMAKTVVDSSNATWRDFFSTDGVFDVYRYQSFIFGLVVIGGLIAAGVNQLSTFVVPNTILGIVGLSQVVYIGGKLVTPTNISDLNASIASLRTDEQKLKAAAVAKKQGQVTSLAEAIPLIGQDAYDAYRQQARDVAAIFTDATGIVVADTSLEPVVN
;
A
#
# COMPACT_ATOMS: atom_id res chain seq x y z
N MET A 1 -26.48 24.80 26.28
CA MET A 1 -25.48 24.96 27.37
C MET A 1 -25.29 23.58 27.99
N SER A 2 -24.10 23.08 28.37
CA SER A 2 -22.75 23.66 28.34
C SER A 2 -21.73 22.72 27.68
N ARG A 3 -20.70 23.36 27.12
CA ARG A 3 -19.31 22.92 26.86
C ARG A 3 -18.77 21.99 27.97
N SER A 4 -18.01 20.91 27.71
CA SER A 4 -16.77 20.74 26.89
C SER A 4 -15.49 21.24 27.57
N ARG A 5 -14.44 20.40 27.65
CA ARG A 5 -12.98 20.68 27.42
C ARG A 5 -12.05 19.48 27.82
N ILE A 6 -11.09 19.08 26.95
CA ILE A 6 -9.59 19.19 27.06
C ILE A 6 -8.93 18.16 28.01
N PHE A 7 -7.87 17.40 27.69
CA PHE A 7 -7.11 17.05 26.44
C PHE A 7 -7.20 15.51 26.19
N ALA A 8 -6.53 14.73 25.30
CA ALA A 8 -5.40 14.79 24.34
C ALA A 8 -3.93 14.67 24.86
N VAL A 9 -3.12 13.73 24.31
CA VAL A 9 -1.63 13.69 24.21
C VAL A 9 -1.17 12.33 23.62
N CYS A 10 0.06 12.29 23.07
CA CYS A 10 0.92 11.20 22.55
C CYS A 10 0.60 9.73 22.91
N ALA A 11 0.83 8.71 22.06
CA ALA A 11 1.98 8.37 21.21
C ALA A 11 3.24 7.88 21.98
N ILE A 12 3.99 6.94 21.37
CA ILE A 12 5.14 6.15 21.91
C ILE A 12 4.73 5.02 22.88
N ALA A 13 4.73 3.77 22.39
CA ALA A 13 4.83 2.56 23.23
C ALA A 13 5.11 1.27 22.38
N LEU A 14 6.36 1.01 21.98
CA LEU A 14 6.81 -0.34 21.55
C LEU A 14 8.35 -0.44 21.49
N ALA A 15 9.01 -0.29 22.64
CA ALA A 15 10.47 -0.37 22.74
C ALA A 15 10.95 -0.80 24.16
N SER A 16 10.58 -2.01 24.61
CA SER A 16 11.14 -2.61 25.84
C SER A 16 10.73 -4.09 26.05
N ALA A 17 11.58 -5.04 25.66
CA ALA A 17 11.52 -6.44 26.11
C ALA A 17 12.83 -7.23 25.84
N ILE A 18 13.90 -6.93 26.60
CA ILE A 18 15.09 -7.80 26.73
C ILE A 18 15.23 -8.17 28.20
N PRO A 19 15.05 -9.45 28.55
CA PRO A 19 16.12 -10.22 29.21
C PRO A 19 16.14 -11.70 28.74
N LEU A 20 17.14 -12.56 29.03
CA LEU A 20 18.42 -12.44 29.74
C LEU A 20 19.44 -13.42 29.11
N VAL A 21 20.74 -13.21 29.34
CA VAL A 21 21.80 -14.18 29.03
C VAL A 21 22.11 -15.06 30.26
N PRO A 22 22.30 -16.38 30.10
CA PRO A 22 23.19 -17.19 30.94
C PRO A 22 24.47 -17.57 30.18
N ALA A 23 25.61 -17.64 30.86
CA ALA A 23 26.93 -17.83 30.24
C ALA A 23 27.61 -19.16 30.62
N LYS A 24 28.41 -19.67 29.68
CA LYS A 24 29.52 -20.65 29.83
C LYS A 24 29.29 -21.95 30.62
N SER A 25 29.52 -23.07 29.93
CA SER A 25 30.23 -24.22 30.49
C SER A 25 31.48 -24.51 29.64
N GLN A 26 32.43 -25.29 30.17
CA GLN A 26 33.75 -25.55 29.56
C GLN A 26 33.92 -27.01 29.12
N GLN A 27 35.00 -27.26 28.37
CA GLN A 27 36.02 -28.30 28.66
C GLN A 27 36.07 -29.56 27.78
N GLN A 28 37.06 -29.57 26.87
CA GLN A 28 38.00 -30.65 26.47
C GLN A 28 39.11 -29.98 25.59
N THR A 29 40.42 -30.30 25.49
CA THR A 29 41.36 -31.36 25.97
C THR A 29 41.05 -32.77 25.49
N LEU A 30 41.87 -33.49 24.72
CA LEU A 30 43.34 -33.51 24.45
C LEU A 30 43.58 -34.13 23.02
N PRO A 31 44.80 -34.50 22.54
CA PRO A 31 46.19 -34.23 22.97
C PRO A 31 47.12 -33.68 21.83
N PRO A 32 48.37 -33.28 22.13
CA PRO A 32 49.43 -33.09 21.13
C PRO A 32 50.08 -34.43 20.70
N LYS A 33 50.76 -34.47 19.55
CA LYS A 33 51.58 -35.62 19.10
C LYS A 33 53.07 -35.28 19.16
N GLY A 34 53.88 -36.19 19.72
CA GLY A 34 55.33 -36.04 19.91
C GLY A 34 56.19 -36.30 18.67
N PRO A 35 57.54 -36.17 18.80
CA PRO A 35 58.47 -35.94 17.68
C PRO A 35 59.37 -37.14 17.33
N GLU A 36 60.50 -36.83 16.67
CA GLU A 36 61.70 -37.66 16.34
C GLU A 36 61.64 -38.63 15.14
N PRO A 37 62.81 -39.00 14.55
CA PRO A 37 64.19 -38.54 14.81
C PRO A 37 64.88 -37.88 13.59
N ALA A 38 66.11 -37.40 13.78
CA ALA A 38 66.95 -36.77 12.75
C ALA A 38 67.95 -37.74 12.07
N ALA A 39 68.55 -37.32 10.94
CA ALA A 39 69.67 -38.02 10.29
C ALA A 39 70.70 -37.05 9.69
N THR A 40 71.79 -36.86 10.44
CA THR A 40 73.22 -36.71 10.05
C THR A 40 73.67 -35.84 8.84
N MET A 41 74.68 -34.99 9.10
CA MET A 41 75.60 -34.39 8.11
C MET A 41 76.68 -35.42 7.66
N PRO A 42 77.56 -35.15 6.67
CA PRO A 42 78.66 -34.17 6.75
C PRO A 42 78.48 -33.02 5.72
N ASP A 43 78.86 -31.77 5.99
CA ASP A 43 80.19 -31.22 6.31
C ASP A 43 81.16 -31.18 5.11
N GLN A 44 81.34 -29.96 4.57
CA GLN A 44 82.58 -29.55 3.91
C GLN A 44 82.73 -28.03 3.99
N SER A 45 83.82 -27.59 4.61
CA SER A 45 84.18 -26.18 4.75
C SER A 45 84.91 -25.63 3.52
N HIS A 46 84.66 -24.37 3.18
CA HIS A 46 85.71 -23.48 2.67
C HIS A 46 85.40 -22.03 3.09
N ALA A 47 86.43 -21.27 3.40
CA ALA A 47 86.34 -19.85 3.76
C ALA A 47 87.21 -19.02 2.82
N ASP A 48 86.72 -17.85 2.43
CA ASP A 48 87.49 -16.62 2.17
C ASP A 48 86.47 -15.46 2.09
N GLN A 49 86.52 -14.51 3.02
CA GLN A 49 87.31 -13.27 2.99
C GLN A 49 86.79 -12.16 2.06
N ALA A 50 86.16 -11.18 2.73
CA ALA A 50 86.25 -9.74 2.51
C ALA A 50 86.18 -9.18 1.07
N ALA A 51 85.01 -8.64 0.72
CA ALA A 51 84.91 -7.45 -0.13
C ALA A 51 83.73 -6.57 0.33
N GLN A 52 84.02 -5.43 0.97
CA GLN A 52 83.01 -4.43 1.29
C GLN A 52 82.78 -3.55 0.06
N LYS A 53 81.75 -3.84 -0.73
CA LYS A 53 81.41 -3.08 -1.95
C LYS A 53 79.96 -2.58 -1.90
N SER A 54 79.81 -1.26 -1.85
CA SER A 54 78.52 -0.56 -1.85
C SER A 54 78.01 -0.36 -3.27
N ASP A 55 77.30 -1.34 -3.83
CA ASP A 55 76.66 -1.22 -5.14
C ASP A 55 75.16 -0.86 -5.01
N PHE A 56 74.81 0.31 -5.52
CA PHE A 56 73.42 0.77 -5.69
C PHE A 56 72.78 0.06 -6.91
N ALA A 57 72.29 -1.17 -6.72
CA ALA A 57 71.44 -1.87 -7.70
C ALA A 57 70.57 -2.93 -7.01
N GLY A 58 69.25 -2.96 -7.20
CA GLY A 58 68.39 -1.98 -7.86
C GLY A 58 66.93 -2.21 -7.43
N ALA A 59 66.08 -1.19 -7.58
CA ALA A 59 64.65 -1.38 -7.36
C ALA A 59 64.09 -2.30 -8.46
N GLU A 60 63.61 -3.48 -8.07
CA GLU A 60 62.82 -4.34 -8.94
C GLU A 60 61.63 -3.51 -9.47
N PRO A 61 61.41 -3.43 -10.80
CA PRO A 61 60.41 -2.54 -11.36
C PRO A 61 59.03 -2.97 -10.90
N ALA A 62 58.42 -2.16 -10.01
CA ALA A 62 57.15 -2.47 -9.38
C ALA A 62 56.09 -2.78 -10.45
N ILE A 63 55.71 -4.05 -10.52
CA ILE A 63 54.73 -4.56 -11.50
C ILE A 63 53.44 -3.76 -11.30
N PRO A 64 52.95 -3.00 -12.30
CA PRO A 64 51.81 -2.11 -12.12
C PRO A 64 50.62 -2.85 -11.51
N GLY A 65 50.23 -2.42 -10.30
CA GLY A 65 49.12 -3.02 -9.56
C GLY A 65 47.84 -2.97 -10.39
N ASP A 66 47.32 -4.15 -10.73
CA ASP A 66 46.09 -4.31 -11.52
C ASP A 66 44.90 -3.66 -10.78
N PRO A 67 44.34 -2.54 -11.28
CA PRO A 67 43.27 -1.79 -10.60
C PRO A 67 41.93 -2.55 -10.57
N GLN A 68 41.85 -3.70 -11.26
CA GLN A 68 40.72 -4.61 -11.18
C GLN A 68 40.80 -5.58 -9.98
N LYS A 69 41.91 -5.61 -9.23
CA LYS A 69 42.10 -6.46 -8.04
C LYS A 69 41.83 -5.69 -6.75
N GLN A 70 41.23 -6.39 -5.80
CA GLN A 70 40.92 -5.86 -4.48
C GLN A 70 42.19 -5.79 -3.61
N CYS A 71 42.50 -4.59 -3.12
CA CYS A 71 43.70 -4.28 -2.34
C CYS A 71 43.52 -4.42 -0.82
N VAL A 72 42.29 -4.65 -0.33
CA VAL A 72 41.98 -4.79 1.11
C VAL A 72 41.56 -6.23 1.41
N LYS A 73 42.25 -6.87 2.35
CA LYS A 73 41.87 -8.20 2.90
C LYS A 73 40.90 -8.04 4.08
N PRO A 74 40.09 -9.06 4.44
CA PRO A 74 39.14 -8.97 5.55
C PRO A 74 39.78 -8.57 6.89
N ASN A 75 40.97 -9.09 7.20
CA ASN A 75 41.73 -8.76 8.40
C ASN A 75 42.38 -7.36 8.40
N GLU A 76 42.29 -6.62 7.28
CA GLU A 76 42.89 -5.30 7.09
C GLU A 76 41.82 -4.18 7.05
N PHE A 77 40.53 -4.52 7.06
CA PHE A 77 39.41 -3.56 6.94
C PHE A 77 39.53 -2.36 7.89
N ALA A 78 39.70 -2.62 9.18
CA ALA A 78 39.79 -1.55 10.18
C ALA A 78 41.03 -0.66 10.00
N VAL A 79 42.11 -1.21 9.44
CA VAL A 79 43.37 -0.50 9.19
C VAL A 79 43.28 0.32 7.90
N GLU A 80 42.59 -0.17 6.86
CA GLU A 80 42.54 0.49 5.55
C GLU A 80 41.34 1.40 5.33
N LEU A 81 40.17 1.05 5.87
CA LEU A 81 38.92 1.76 5.60
C LEU A 81 38.47 2.57 6.82
N ARG A 82 38.48 1.98 8.03
CA ARG A 82 38.01 2.65 9.26
C ARG A 82 39.01 3.67 9.84
N SER A 83 40.32 3.49 9.63
CA SER A 83 41.37 4.27 10.29
C SER A 83 41.51 5.74 9.86
N GLY A 84 40.95 6.11 8.70
CA GLY A 84 41.17 7.43 8.10
C GLY A 84 42.59 7.67 7.56
N ARG A 85 43.46 6.64 7.49
CA ARG A 85 44.86 6.78 7.02
C ARG A 85 44.98 7.07 5.52
N ASN A 86 44.02 6.60 4.72
CA ASN A 86 44.01 6.71 3.27
C ASN A 86 43.26 7.98 2.83
N PRO A 87 43.60 8.58 1.67
CA PRO A 87 42.97 9.81 1.20
C PRO A 87 41.45 9.71 1.11
N VAL A 88 40.75 10.74 1.58
CA VAL A 88 39.29 10.83 1.46
C VAL A 88 38.90 10.90 -0.01
N GLY A 89 37.97 10.04 -0.43
CA GLY A 89 37.45 9.98 -1.78
C GLY A 89 36.36 11.01 -2.07
N ALA A 90 35.76 10.92 -3.26
CA ALA A 90 34.62 11.77 -3.63
C ALA A 90 33.36 11.38 -2.84
N PRO A 91 32.47 12.35 -2.51
CA PRO A 91 31.31 12.07 -1.67
C PRO A 91 30.33 11.12 -2.35
N ILE A 92 29.76 10.22 -1.53
CA ILE A 92 28.77 9.24 -1.93
C ILE A 92 27.37 9.89 -1.93
N VAL A 93 26.53 9.51 -2.89
CA VAL A 93 25.20 10.06 -3.13
C VAL A 93 24.18 8.94 -3.25
N LEU A 94 23.03 9.10 -2.58
CA LEU A 94 21.98 8.09 -2.49
C LEU A 94 20.63 8.71 -2.86
N ALA A 95 19.78 7.96 -3.56
CA ALA A 95 18.41 8.36 -3.87
C ALA A 95 17.39 8.00 -2.76
N THR A 96 17.84 7.23 -1.76
CA THR A 96 17.01 6.62 -0.71
C THR A 96 17.73 6.70 0.65
N ASN A 97 16.96 6.64 1.74
CA ASN A 97 17.51 6.60 3.10
C ASN A 97 18.01 5.20 3.48
N PHE A 98 17.32 4.17 2.96
CA PHE A 98 17.65 2.76 3.15
C PHE A 98 18.09 2.14 1.81
N LEU A 99 18.93 1.11 1.86
CA LEU A 99 19.39 0.35 0.70
C LEU A 99 18.78 -1.07 0.75
N PRO A 100 17.90 -1.48 -0.18
CA PRO A 100 17.32 -2.81 -0.18
C PRO A 100 18.36 -3.88 -0.51
N THR A 101 18.29 -5.00 0.20
CA THR A 101 19.09 -6.20 -0.06
C THR A 101 18.37 -7.15 -1.01
N ASN A 102 19.05 -8.21 -1.46
CA ASN A 102 18.60 -9.15 -2.49
C ASN A 102 18.16 -8.46 -3.82
N GLN A 103 18.66 -7.24 -4.05
CA GLN A 103 18.38 -6.39 -5.20
C GLN A 103 19.67 -5.67 -5.62
N ARG A 104 19.64 -5.10 -6.84
CA ARG A 104 20.69 -4.18 -7.32
C ARG A 104 20.35 -2.76 -6.88
N VAL A 105 21.29 -2.09 -6.22
CA VAL A 105 21.13 -0.73 -5.69
C VAL A 105 22.22 0.16 -6.24
N ASP A 106 21.84 1.19 -6.98
CA ASP A 106 22.78 2.14 -7.57
C ASP A 106 23.17 3.25 -6.58
N VAL A 107 24.47 3.36 -6.33
CA VAL A 107 25.07 4.33 -5.43
C VAL A 107 25.93 5.29 -6.25
N GLY A 108 25.64 6.59 -6.18
CA GLY A 108 26.37 7.61 -6.91
C GLY A 108 27.67 8.01 -6.20
N VAL A 109 28.70 8.35 -6.97
CA VAL A 109 29.95 8.94 -6.46
C VAL A 109 30.26 10.18 -7.30
N ARG A 110 30.43 11.34 -6.66
CA ARG A 110 30.71 12.62 -7.34
C ARG A 110 32.16 12.74 -7.83
N ALA A 111 32.55 11.81 -8.69
CA ALA A 111 33.80 11.77 -9.42
C ALA A 111 33.50 11.39 -10.88
N PRO A 112 34.19 12.01 -11.86
CA PRO A 112 34.12 11.59 -13.26
C PRO A 112 34.41 10.09 -13.40
N PHE A 113 33.67 9.41 -14.27
CA PHE A 113 33.92 8.02 -14.60
C PHE A 113 35.25 7.90 -15.35
N VAL A 114 36.16 7.08 -14.83
CA VAL A 114 37.46 6.79 -15.44
C VAL A 114 37.47 5.31 -15.85
N ASP A 115 37.66 5.05 -17.14
CA ASP A 115 37.70 3.68 -17.65
C ASP A 115 38.88 2.88 -17.05
N GLY A 116 38.71 1.57 -16.92
CA GLY A 116 39.63 0.66 -16.23
C GLY A 116 39.64 0.75 -14.70
N VAL A 117 39.23 1.88 -14.09
CA VAL A 117 39.18 2.06 -12.63
C VAL A 117 37.93 1.40 -12.04
N ARG A 118 38.12 0.44 -11.13
CA ARG A 118 37.04 -0.25 -10.41
C ARG A 118 36.88 0.31 -8.99
N TYR A 119 35.63 0.53 -8.58
CA TYR A 119 35.27 0.71 -7.17
C TYR A 119 34.98 -0.64 -6.52
N PHE A 120 35.46 -0.80 -5.30
CA PHE A 120 35.15 -1.89 -4.39
C PHE A 120 34.31 -1.36 -3.23
N ALA A 121 33.54 -2.25 -2.60
CA ALA A 121 32.65 -1.89 -1.50
C ALA A 121 32.98 -2.69 -0.23
N GLY A 122 32.70 -2.07 0.92
CA GLY A 122 32.75 -2.69 2.24
C GLY A 122 31.62 -2.12 3.11
N ILE A 123 31.16 -2.91 4.08
CA ILE A 123 30.13 -2.53 5.06
C ILE A 123 30.66 -2.79 6.46
N ASP A 124 30.38 -1.87 7.37
CA ASP A 124 30.83 -1.90 8.75
C ASP A 124 29.63 -1.77 9.72
N TYR A 125 29.47 -2.74 10.62
CA TYR A 125 28.46 -2.74 11.69
C TYR A 125 29.03 -2.16 13.01
N GLY A 126 30.33 -1.91 13.06
CA GLY A 126 31.10 -1.49 14.24
C GLY A 126 31.85 -2.66 14.89
N ASP A 127 31.16 -3.76 15.13
CA ASP A 127 31.69 -5.04 15.65
C ASP A 127 32.11 -6.00 14.52
N GLU A 128 31.25 -6.20 13.52
CA GLU A 128 31.54 -7.00 12.32
C GLU A 128 31.77 -6.14 11.07
N THR A 129 32.56 -6.66 10.12
CA THR A 129 32.89 -5.97 8.86
C THR A 129 32.81 -6.93 7.67
N TYR A 130 32.19 -6.50 6.58
CA TYR A 130 31.98 -7.28 5.36
C TYR A 130 32.65 -6.63 4.14
N LEU A 131 33.33 -7.43 3.31
CA LEU A 131 33.89 -6.98 2.03
C LEU A 131 33.13 -7.64 0.87
N PHE A 132 32.68 -6.82 -0.07
CA PHE A 132 31.96 -7.27 -1.26
C PHE A 132 32.90 -8.00 -2.21
N LYS A 133 32.42 -9.05 -2.89
CA LYS A 133 33.21 -9.72 -3.93
C LYS A 133 33.24 -8.83 -5.16
N ARG A 134 34.24 -9.01 -6.04
CA ARG A 134 34.44 -8.23 -7.28
C ARG A 134 33.22 -8.18 -8.22
N GLN A 135 32.28 -9.12 -8.09
CA GLN A 135 31.03 -9.21 -8.86
C GLN A 135 29.84 -8.50 -8.19
N ASP A 136 29.93 -8.22 -6.89
CA ASP A 136 28.85 -7.68 -6.06
C ASP A 136 28.91 -6.13 -5.97
N ALA A 137 29.96 -5.52 -6.55
CA ALA A 137 30.09 -4.11 -6.80
C ALA A 137 30.51 -3.89 -8.27
N VAL A 138 29.65 -3.23 -9.06
CA VAL A 138 29.85 -3.00 -10.50
C VAL A 138 29.83 -1.50 -10.78
N THR A 139 30.93 -0.97 -11.31
CA THR A 139 31.08 0.45 -11.66
C THR A 139 30.61 0.70 -13.09
N HIS A 140 29.81 1.75 -13.32
CA HIS A 140 29.44 2.24 -14.66
C HIS A 140 29.39 3.78 -14.70
N ARG A 141 29.31 4.32 -15.92
CA ARG A 141 29.20 5.76 -16.20
C ARG A 141 27.74 6.21 -16.07
N ALA A 142 27.49 7.31 -15.36
CA ALA A 142 26.17 7.91 -15.23
C ALA A 142 25.65 8.47 -16.56
N THR A 143 24.39 8.18 -16.86
CA THR A 143 23.64 8.56 -18.07
C THR A 143 22.36 9.30 -17.71
N GLU A 144 21.75 10.01 -18.67
CA GLU A 144 20.46 10.70 -18.48
C GLU A 144 19.30 9.73 -18.17
N SER A 145 19.46 8.44 -18.48
CA SER A 145 18.53 7.37 -18.13
C SER A 145 18.56 6.94 -16.66
N ASP A 146 19.60 7.30 -15.90
CA ASP A 146 19.79 6.76 -14.56
C ASP A 146 19.01 7.54 -13.48
N PRO A 147 18.36 6.87 -12.51
CA PRO A 147 17.50 7.52 -11.51
C PRO A 147 18.21 8.61 -10.68
N LEU A 148 19.53 8.46 -10.44
CA LEU A 148 20.35 9.43 -9.72
C LEU A 148 20.56 10.74 -10.50
N VAL A 149 20.64 10.65 -11.84
CA VAL A 149 20.79 11.80 -12.74
C VAL A 149 19.44 12.48 -12.96
N GLN A 150 18.38 11.69 -13.18
CA GLN A 150 17.01 12.21 -13.30
C GLN A 150 16.56 12.98 -12.04
N LYS A 151 16.95 12.51 -10.84
CA LYS A 151 16.72 13.20 -9.56
C LYS A 151 17.69 14.37 -9.31
N HIS A 152 18.56 14.72 -10.26
CA HIS A 152 19.55 15.80 -10.17
C HIS A 152 20.51 15.65 -8.96
N LEU A 153 20.72 14.42 -8.49
CA LEU A 153 21.60 14.11 -7.36
C LEU A 153 23.05 13.87 -7.81
N LEU A 154 23.20 13.41 -9.05
CA LEU A 154 24.45 13.08 -9.74
C LEU A 154 24.44 13.73 -11.13
N GLU A 155 25.59 14.13 -11.66
CA GLU A 155 25.69 14.66 -13.03
C GLU A 155 25.93 13.53 -14.04
N PRO A 156 25.60 13.71 -15.34
CA PRO A 156 26.10 12.83 -16.40
C PRO A 156 27.64 12.70 -16.37
N ASP A 157 28.17 11.61 -16.91
CA ASP A 157 29.61 11.27 -16.91
C ASP A 157 30.27 11.08 -15.52
N GLN A 158 29.55 11.29 -14.41
CA GLN A 158 30.01 10.87 -13.08
C GLN A 158 29.88 9.34 -12.90
N THR A 159 30.29 8.84 -11.73
CA THR A 159 30.39 7.41 -11.47
C THR A 159 29.17 6.88 -10.72
N ILE A 160 28.61 5.76 -11.18
CA ILE A 160 27.64 4.95 -10.43
C ILE A 160 28.29 3.62 -10.05
N VAL A 161 28.05 3.16 -8.83
CA VAL A 161 28.44 1.84 -8.32
C VAL A 161 27.17 1.07 -7.98
N THR A 162 26.82 0.09 -8.81
CA THR A 162 25.73 -0.84 -8.55
C THR A 162 26.18 -1.88 -7.53
N LEU A 163 25.53 -1.91 -6.37
CA LEU A 163 25.76 -2.88 -5.31
C LEU A 163 24.75 -4.03 -5.38
N ASN A 164 25.19 -5.25 -5.08
CA ASN A 164 24.36 -6.44 -4.94
C ASN A 164 24.59 -7.04 -3.54
N MET A 165 23.61 -6.90 -2.65
CA MET A 165 23.75 -7.25 -1.23
C MET A 165 22.93 -8.50 -0.89
N GLY A 166 23.48 -9.39 -0.07
CA GLY A 166 22.72 -10.51 0.50
C GLY A 166 21.72 -10.04 1.58
N ASP A 167 20.59 -10.74 1.70
CA ASP A 167 19.54 -10.44 2.70
C ASP A 167 20.03 -10.71 4.14
N ASP A 168 21.02 -11.59 4.29
CA ASP A 168 21.74 -11.94 5.52
C ASP A 168 22.45 -10.74 6.18
N LEU A 169 22.73 -9.68 5.42
CA LEU A 169 23.35 -8.45 5.93
C LEU A 169 22.36 -7.53 6.69
N ALA A 170 21.08 -7.55 6.35
CA ALA A 170 20.15 -6.46 6.70
C ALA A 170 19.27 -6.69 7.95
N TRP A 171 19.81 -7.34 8.97
CA TRP A 171 19.03 -7.71 10.16
C TRP A 171 18.38 -6.49 10.85
N PHE A 172 17.04 -6.50 10.95
CA PHE A 172 16.19 -5.47 11.57
C PHE A 172 16.48 -3.99 11.18
N TRP A 173 16.73 -3.72 9.90
CA TRP A 173 17.05 -2.36 9.41
C TRP A 173 18.26 -1.72 10.11
N SER A 174 19.29 -2.54 10.34
CA SER A 174 20.58 -2.16 10.90
C SER A 174 21.15 -0.91 10.21
N ARG A 175 21.71 0.01 11.02
CA ARG A 175 22.57 1.08 10.52
C ARG A 175 23.96 0.49 10.29
N VAL A 176 24.55 0.82 9.15
CA VAL A 176 25.91 0.43 8.77
C VAL A 176 26.63 1.60 8.13
N ASP A 177 27.95 1.62 8.21
CA ASP A 177 28.76 2.53 7.43
C ASP A 177 29.22 1.83 6.14
N LEU A 178 28.73 2.32 5.00
CA LEU A 178 29.09 1.87 3.66
C LEU A 178 30.37 2.57 3.21
N TYR A 179 31.39 1.79 2.90
CA TYR A 179 32.67 2.24 2.35
C TYR A 179 32.76 1.92 0.87
N LEU A 180 33.07 2.93 0.04
CA LEU A 180 33.44 2.75 -1.37
C LEU A 180 34.89 3.20 -1.57
N TYR A 181 35.71 2.36 -2.20
CA TYR A 181 37.15 2.62 -2.34
C TYR A 181 37.70 2.16 -3.69
N THR A 182 38.80 2.77 -4.13
CA THR A 182 39.51 2.38 -5.36
C THR A 182 40.93 1.93 -5.04
N CYS A 183 41.42 0.93 -5.78
CA CYS A 183 42.77 0.40 -5.68
C CYS A 183 43.58 0.88 -6.88
N ASN A 184 44.39 1.92 -6.71
CA ASN A 184 45.18 2.50 -7.81
C ASN A 184 46.50 3.12 -7.33
N SER A 185 47.55 2.32 -7.29
CA SER A 185 48.94 2.75 -7.08
C SER A 185 49.85 1.60 -7.55
N PRO A 186 51.13 1.84 -7.95
CA PRO A 186 51.98 0.79 -8.55
C PRO A 186 52.35 -0.34 -7.57
N VAL A 187 52.04 -0.18 -6.27
CA VAL A 187 52.09 -1.25 -5.27
C VAL A 187 50.66 -1.52 -4.81
N GLY A 188 50.08 -2.65 -5.21
CA GLY A 188 48.68 -3.01 -4.97
C GLY A 188 48.34 -3.44 -3.53
N GLN A 189 48.83 -2.70 -2.54
CA GLN A 189 48.80 -3.05 -1.11
C GLN A 189 47.84 -2.22 -0.25
N SER A 190 47.33 -1.07 -0.73
CA SER A 190 46.38 -0.23 0.01
C SER A 190 45.41 0.51 -0.91
N PRO A 191 44.25 1.00 -0.41
CA PRO A 191 43.37 1.92 -1.12
C PRO A 191 44.05 3.23 -1.53
N TRP A 192 43.68 3.74 -2.70
CA TRP A 192 44.09 5.07 -3.18
C TRP A 192 43.16 6.18 -2.68
N ARG A 193 41.85 5.89 -2.64
CA ARG A 193 40.81 6.75 -2.09
C ARG A 193 39.77 5.92 -1.36
N VAL A 194 39.28 6.42 -0.23
CA VAL A 194 38.22 5.82 0.57
C VAL A 194 37.13 6.86 0.83
N SER A 195 35.90 6.55 0.44
CA SER A 195 34.70 7.32 0.75
C SER A 195 33.81 6.51 1.69
N SER A 196 33.11 7.15 2.62
CA SER A 196 32.20 6.48 3.56
C SER A 196 30.88 7.25 3.73
N VAL A 197 29.78 6.53 3.93
CA VAL A 197 28.46 7.10 4.26
C VAL A 197 27.68 6.17 5.19
N SER A 198 27.04 6.74 6.22
CA SER A 198 26.19 5.99 7.14
C SER A 198 24.80 5.79 6.57
N VAL A 199 24.36 4.54 6.42
CA VAL A 199 23.11 4.14 5.78
C VAL A 199 22.33 3.17 6.67
N ARG A 200 21.13 2.75 6.24
CA ARG A 200 20.50 1.52 6.75
C ARG A 200 20.32 0.53 5.62
N LEU A 201 20.52 -0.75 5.91
CA LEU A 201 20.18 -1.83 4.98
C LEU A 201 18.72 -2.21 5.21
N SER A 202 17.96 -2.52 4.16
CA SER A 202 16.60 -3.07 4.30
C SER A 202 16.60 -4.56 3.96
N PRO A 203 16.12 -5.44 4.86
CA PRO A 203 15.93 -6.86 4.57
C PRO A 203 14.71 -6.99 3.65
N TYR A 204 14.92 -7.47 2.43
CA TYR A 204 13.89 -7.57 1.40
C TYR A 204 12.80 -8.58 1.80
N TRP A 205 13.19 -9.77 2.25
CA TRP A 205 12.23 -10.80 2.65
C TRP A 205 11.46 -10.40 3.90
N LEU A 206 12.13 -9.86 4.92
CA LEU A 206 11.47 -9.43 6.15
C LEU A 206 10.57 -8.20 5.92
N SER A 207 10.90 -7.32 4.97
CA SER A 207 9.98 -6.25 4.50
C SER A 207 8.71 -6.83 3.87
N ILE A 208 8.83 -7.85 3.01
CA ILE A 208 7.68 -8.53 2.40
C ILE A 208 6.82 -9.21 3.47
N PHE A 209 7.42 -9.92 4.43
CA PHE A 209 6.67 -10.56 5.52
C PHE A 209 5.98 -9.53 6.43
N ALA A 210 6.61 -8.38 6.70
CA ALA A 210 6.00 -7.28 7.46
C ALA A 210 4.76 -6.71 6.75
N VAL A 211 4.82 -6.52 5.43
CA VAL A 211 3.69 -6.05 4.61
C VAL A 211 2.57 -7.08 4.52
N ILE A 212 2.89 -8.37 4.37
CA ILE A 212 1.88 -9.44 4.41
C ILE A 212 1.20 -9.47 5.78
N ALA A 213 1.96 -9.33 6.87
CA ALA A 213 1.42 -9.26 8.21
C ALA A 213 0.53 -8.01 8.42
N GLU A 214 0.93 -6.84 7.92
CA GLU A 214 0.12 -5.61 7.95
C GLU A 214 -1.23 -5.83 7.23
N VAL A 215 -1.22 -6.29 5.98
CA VAL A 215 -2.44 -6.50 5.19
C VAL A 215 -3.37 -7.51 5.86
N LEU A 216 -2.82 -8.58 6.45
CA LEU A 216 -3.59 -9.53 7.24
C LEU A 216 -4.17 -8.90 8.51
N ILE A 217 -3.41 -8.11 9.25
CA ILE A 217 -3.89 -7.40 10.45
C ILE A 217 -5.01 -6.42 10.11
N LEU A 218 -4.85 -5.63 9.04
CA LEU A 218 -5.88 -4.70 8.55
C LEU A 218 -7.18 -5.45 8.17
N TYR A 219 -7.06 -6.58 7.47
CA TYR A 219 -8.22 -7.40 7.10
C TYR A 219 -8.90 -8.05 8.33
N LEU A 220 -8.12 -8.56 9.28
CA LEU A 220 -8.61 -9.11 10.55
C LEU A 220 -9.29 -8.03 11.41
N TRP A 221 -8.79 -6.80 11.40
CA TRP A 221 -9.44 -5.64 12.04
C TRP A 221 -10.80 -5.32 11.44
N ILE A 222 -10.96 -5.41 10.12
CA ILE A 222 -12.27 -5.22 9.47
C ILE A 222 -13.24 -6.33 9.90
N GLY A 223 -12.81 -7.59 9.90
CA GLY A 223 -13.64 -8.69 10.44
C GLY A 223 -13.98 -8.54 11.92
N PHE A 224 -13.08 -7.98 12.72
CA PHE A 224 -13.31 -7.67 14.14
C PHE A 224 -14.30 -6.52 14.34
N ALA A 225 -14.29 -5.52 13.47
CA ALA A 225 -15.23 -4.39 13.48
C ALA A 225 -16.63 -4.77 12.97
N LEU A 226 -16.73 -5.77 12.08
CA LEU A 226 -17.99 -6.23 11.49
C LEU A 226 -18.64 -7.43 12.22
N ARG A 227 -17.97 -8.04 13.21
CA ARG A 227 -18.54 -9.17 13.96
C ARG A 227 -19.83 -8.77 14.69
N LYS A 228 -20.85 -9.62 14.64
CA LYS A 228 -22.07 -9.47 15.46
C LYS A 228 -21.71 -9.57 16.96
N GLN A 229 -22.57 -9.05 17.82
CA GLN A 229 -22.33 -9.00 19.28
C GLN A 229 -22.10 -10.39 19.92
N ASP A 230 -22.53 -11.46 19.27
CA ASP A 230 -22.19 -12.84 19.63
C ASP A 230 -20.67 -13.06 19.57
N HIS A 231 -20.01 -13.03 20.73
CA HIS A 231 -18.55 -13.16 20.88
C HIS A 231 -18.00 -14.58 20.60
N THR A 232 -18.65 -15.35 19.72
CA THR A 232 -18.19 -16.69 19.32
C THR A 232 -17.12 -16.63 18.24
N PHE A 233 -16.18 -17.57 18.26
CA PHE A 233 -15.17 -17.71 17.21
C PHE A 233 -15.79 -17.95 15.82
N ALA A 234 -16.92 -18.66 15.76
CA ALA A 234 -17.69 -18.86 14.53
C ALA A 234 -18.31 -17.56 13.96
N SER A 235 -18.74 -16.62 14.82
CA SER A 235 -19.18 -15.28 14.40
C SER A 235 -18.02 -14.51 13.74
N PHE A 236 -16.83 -14.55 14.35
CA PHE A 236 -15.64 -13.90 13.79
C PHE A 236 -15.18 -14.52 12.46
N LEU A 237 -15.07 -15.86 12.37
CA LEU A 237 -14.72 -16.54 11.11
C LEU A 237 -15.72 -16.24 9.99
N ARG A 238 -17.02 -16.13 10.31
CA ARG A 238 -18.04 -15.75 9.32
C ARG A 238 -17.88 -14.30 8.87
N ALA A 239 -17.56 -13.38 9.78
CA ALA A 239 -17.26 -11.98 9.49
C ALA A 239 -15.96 -11.76 8.69
N LEU A 240 -15.11 -12.78 8.52
CA LEU A 240 -13.94 -12.76 7.63
C LEU A 240 -14.26 -13.19 6.18
N ASN A 241 -15.49 -13.58 5.86
CA ASN A 241 -15.91 -13.88 4.49
C ASN A 241 -15.91 -12.59 3.63
N PRO A 242 -15.10 -12.49 2.55
CA PRO A 242 -14.99 -11.26 1.77
C PRO A 242 -16.33 -10.74 1.23
N ALA A 243 -17.26 -11.63 0.88
CA ALA A 243 -18.60 -11.24 0.42
C ALA A 243 -19.42 -10.49 1.49
N GLN A 244 -19.23 -10.80 2.77
CA GLN A 244 -19.91 -10.13 3.89
C GLN A 244 -19.17 -8.85 4.29
N VAL A 245 -17.84 -8.86 4.25
CA VAL A 245 -17.00 -7.68 4.45
C VAL A 245 -17.32 -6.58 3.43
N SER A 246 -17.59 -6.97 2.19
CA SER A 246 -17.96 -6.06 1.10
C SER A 246 -19.47 -6.04 0.80
N ALA A 247 -20.33 -6.30 1.78
CA ALA A 247 -21.77 -6.25 1.58
C ALA A 247 -22.26 -4.82 1.24
N GLY A 248 -23.23 -4.71 0.34
CA GLY A 248 -23.89 -3.45 -0.01
C GLY A 248 -24.95 -3.03 1.03
N PRO A 249 -25.55 -1.84 0.87
CA PRO A 249 -26.67 -1.38 1.70
C PRO A 249 -27.93 -2.27 1.61
N ASP A 250 -27.99 -3.12 0.57
CA ASP A 250 -28.99 -4.15 0.28
C ASP A 250 -28.67 -5.52 0.92
N GLY A 251 -27.52 -5.65 1.60
CA GLY A 251 -27.13 -6.87 2.32
C GLY A 251 -26.59 -8.00 1.45
N LYS A 252 -26.47 -7.78 0.13
CA LYS A 252 -25.84 -8.69 -0.82
C LYS A 252 -24.36 -8.36 -1.00
N GLY A 253 -23.56 -9.29 -1.50
CA GLY A 253 -22.15 -9.05 -1.81
C GLY A 253 -21.97 -8.03 -2.94
N SER A 254 -21.36 -6.89 -2.65
CA SER A 254 -21.08 -5.84 -3.66
C SER A 254 -19.69 -6.05 -4.28
N LEU A 255 -19.66 -6.37 -5.58
CA LEU A 255 -18.42 -6.55 -6.35
C LEU A 255 -17.54 -5.29 -6.34
N SER A 256 -18.12 -4.11 -6.58
CA SER A 256 -17.34 -2.87 -6.60
C SER A 256 -16.76 -2.55 -5.23
N THR A 257 -17.49 -2.84 -4.15
CA THR A 257 -16.99 -2.69 -2.77
C THR A 257 -15.85 -3.66 -2.48
N PHE A 258 -15.94 -4.91 -2.96
CA PHE A 258 -14.86 -5.90 -2.84
C PHE A 258 -13.60 -5.43 -3.59
N GLN A 259 -13.75 -4.97 -4.83
CA GLN A 259 -12.66 -4.48 -5.66
C GLN A 259 -12.00 -3.23 -5.06
N THR A 260 -12.79 -2.28 -4.55
CA THR A 260 -12.25 -1.10 -3.86
C THR A 260 -11.44 -1.50 -2.62
N LEU A 261 -11.96 -2.41 -1.78
CA LEU A 261 -11.23 -2.89 -0.59
C LEU A 261 -9.93 -3.61 -0.96
N ALA A 262 -9.98 -4.53 -1.92
CA ALA A 262 -8.80 -5.29 -2.36
C ALA A 262 -7.73 -4.37 -2.97
N PHE A 263 -8.14 -3.36 -3.76
CA PHE A 263 -7.25 -2.34 -4.30
C PHE A 263 -6.66 -1.46 -3.20
N SER A 264 -7.46 -1.00 -2.22
CA SER A 264 -6.97 -0.20 -1.09
C SER A 264 -5.95 -0.96 -0.23
N LEU A 265 -6.18 -2.26 0.04
CA LEU A 265 -5.23 -3.11 0.77
C LEU A 265 -3.92 -3.33 -0.01
N ALA A 266 -4.01 -3.56 -1.33
CA ALA A 266 -2.84 -3.70 -2.19
C ALA A 266 -2.02 -2.40 -2.28
N VAL A 267 -2.67 -1.25 -2.42
CA VAL A 267 -2.01 0.06 -2.44
C VAL A 267 -1.38 0.38 -1.09
N ALA A 268 -2.07 0.13 0.03
CA ALA A 268 -1.51 0.32 1.37
C ALA A 268 -0.24 -0.52 1.58
N GLY A 269 -0.32 -1.83 1.32
CA GLY A 269 0.83 -2.73 1.46
C GLY A 269 2.01 -2.35 0.57
N LEU A 270 1.78 -1.85 -0.65
CA LEU A 270 2.85 -1.37 -1.53
C LEU A 270 3.47 -0.05 -1.07
N ILE A 271 2.68 0.87 -0.48
CA ILE A 271 3.20 2.09 0.16
C ILE A 271 4.10 1.72 1.35
N THR A 272 3.67 0.76 2.18
CA THR A 272 4.50 0.25 3.28
C THR A 272 5.74 -0.48 2.75
N LEU A 273 5.64 -1.27 1.68
CA LEU A 273 6.80 -1.95 1.08
C LEU A 273 7.86 -0.96 0.59
N LEU A 274 7.43 0.11 -0.09
CA LEU A 274 8.30 1.21 -0.51
C LEU A 274 8.96 1.87 0.70
N LEU A 275 8.18 2.31 1.70
CA LEU A 275 8.70 2.93 2.92
C LEU A 275 9.70 2.02 3.67
N LEU A 276 9.43 0.71 3.77
CA LEU A 276 10.33 -0.24 4.41
C LEU A 276 11.61 -0.48 3.61
N GLN A 277 11.58 -0.43 2.28
CA GLN A 277 12.77 -0.69 1.45
C GLN A 277 13.61 0.55 1.11
N THR A 278 13.00 1.74 0.99
CA THR A 278 13.70 2.99 0.63
C THR A 278 13.88 3.95 1.81
N GLY A 279 13.06 3.82 2.86
CA GLY A 279 12.97 4.80 3.94
C GLY A 279 12.43 6.16 3.51
N THR A 280 11.76 6.27 2.35
CA THR A 280 11.21 7.52 1.80
C THR A 280 9.76 7.37 1.30
N LEU A 281 8.89 8.29 1.73
CA LEU A 281 7.48 8.40 1.24
C LEU A 281 7.32 9.40 0.08
N VAL A 282 8.35 10.21 -0.20
CA VAL A 282 8.28 11.35 -1.13
C VAL A 282 8.24 10.91 -2.60
N ASP A 283 8.73 9.71 -2.90
CA ASP A 283 8.85 9.16 -4.26
C ASP A 283 7.62 8.33 -4.70
N LEU A 284 6.51 8.42 -3.94
CA LEU A 284 5.21 7.89 -4.37
C LEU A 284 4.76 8.64 -5.62
N SER A 285 4.93 8.01 -6.79
CA SER A 285 4.68 8.65 -8.08
C SER A 285 3.27 9.26 -8.14
N GLY A 286 3.16 10.43 -8.80
CA GLY A 286 1.89 11.16 -8.89
C GLY A 286 0.73 10.30 -9.40
N SER A 287 1.04 9.26 -10.17
CA SER A 287 0.18 8.14 -10.54
C SER A 287 -0.54 7.46 -9.36
N ILE A 288 0.14 7.09 -8.27
CA ILE A 288 -0.49 6.47 -7.09
C ILE A 288 -1.47 7.44 -6.42
N LEU A 289 -1.04 8.68 -6.20
CA LEU A 289 -1.86 9.71 -5.57
C LEU A 289 -3.09 10.05 -6.43
N THR A 290 -2.91 10.04 -7.75
CA THR A 290 -3.99 10.21 -8.74
C THR A 290 -4.95 9.02 -8.73
N LEU A 291 -4.46 7.77 -8.68
CA LEU A 291 -5.32 6.58 -8.56
C LEU A 291 -6.12 6.58 -7.25
N LEU A 292 -5.50 6.97 -6.13
CA LEU A 292 -6.18 7.11 -4.84
C LEU A 292 -7.25 8.20 -4.91
N GLY A 293 -6.93 9.36 -5.50
CA GLY A 293 -7.85 10.47 -5.71
C GLY A 293 -9.04 10.11 -6.60
N ILE A 294 -8.79 9.49 -7.76
CA ILE A 294 -9.83 9.01 -8.69
C ILE A 294 -10.72 7.96 -8.01
N SER A 295 -10.13 7.02 -7.25
CA SER A 295 -10.90 6.01 -6.52
C SER A 295 -11.76 6.64 -5.42
N GLY A 296 -11.23 7.60 -4.66
CA GLY A 296 -11.97 8.31 -3.59
C GLY A 296 -13.10 9.17 -4.14
N ILE A 297 -12.85 9.92 -5.21
CA ILE A 297 -13.85 10.76 -5.89
C ILE A 297 -14.91 9.88 -6.57
N GLY A 298 -14.49 8.85 -7.31
CA GLY A 298 -15.38 7.91 -7.99
C GLY A 298 -16.30 7.18 -7.01
N ALA A 299 -15.76 6.62 -5.92
CA ALA A 299 -16.57 5.98 -4.88
C ALA A 299 -17.52 6.96 -4.16
N THR A 300 -17.09 8.21 -3.92
CA THR A 300 -17.93 9.22 -3.28
C THR A 300 -19.09 9.67 -4.18
N ILE A 301 -18.82 9.93 -5.46
CA ILE A 301 -19.85 10.29 -6.45
C ILE A 301 -20.80 9.11 -6.66
N ALA A 302 -20.28 7.91 -6.93
CA ALA A 302 -21.09 6.72 -7.14
C ALA A 302 -22.02 6.45 -5.95
N LYS A 303 -21.50 6.53 -4.70
CA LYS A 303 -22.31 6.36 -3.48
C LYS A 303 -23.33 7.48 -3.27
N GLY A 304 -23.00 8.72 -3.65
CA GLY A 304 -23.93 9.85 -3.64
C GLY A 304 -25.10 9.66 -4.61
N THR A 305 -24.81 9.32 -5.87
CA THR A 305 -25.85 9.10 -6.89
C THR A 305 -26.63 7.81 -6.65
N ASP A 306 -25.98 6.72 -6.20
CA ASP A 306 -26.67 5.50 -5.79
C ASP A 306 -27.64 5.77 -4.63
N SER A 307 -27.24 6.60 -3.65
CA SER A 307 -28.12 6.94 -2.53
C SER A 307 -29.29 7.83 -2.95
N GLN A 308 -29.14 8.66 -3.99
CA GLN A 308 -30.26 9.47 -4.52
C GLN A 308 -31.20 8.69 -5.46
N ARG A 309 -30.71 7.66 -6.16
CA ARG A 309 -31.51 6.85 -7.09
C ARG A 309 -32.19 5.65 -6.42
N ASN A 310 -31.48 4.93 -5.55
CA ASN A 310 -31.94 3.68 -4.93
C ASN A 310 -32.56 3.88 -3.53
N THR A 311 -32.77 5.11 -3.07
CA THR A 311 -33.48 5.36 -1.80
C THR A 311 -34.56 6.42 -1.97
N LEU A 312 -35.69 6.20 -1.27
CA LEU A 312 -36.77 7.18 -1.18
C LEU A 312 -36.26 8.44 -0.46
N SER A 313 -36.57 9.61 -1.03
CA SER A 313 -36.21 10.91 -0.42
C SER A 313 -36.74 11.03 1.01
N ALA A 314 -36.05 11.76 1.87
CA ALA A 314 -36.41 11.89 3.29
C ALA A 314 -37.86 12.37 3.49
N ASP A 315 -38.30 13.33 2.66
CA ASP A 315 -39.66 13.84 2.59
C ASP A 315 -40.69 12.75 2.29
N ASN A 316 -40.47 11.98 1.22
CA ASN A 316 -41.39 10.93 0.79
C ASN A 316 -41.38 9.75 1.75
N ARG A 317 -40.22 9.40 2.32
CA ARG A 317 -40.11 8.39 3.38
C ARG A 317 -40.86 8.81 4.65
N ALA A 318 -40.79 10.09 5.04
CA ALA A 318 -41.59 10.62 6.14
C ALA A 318 -43.09 10.69 5.81
N TRP A 319 -43.45 10.90 4.55
CA TRP A 319 -44.83 10.87 4.06
C TRP A 319 -45.44 9.46 4.12
N LEU A 320 -44.72 8.45 3.62
CA LEU A 320 -45.11 7.03 3.67
C LEU A 320 -45.25 6.52 5.11
N LEU A 321 -44.36 6.95 6.02
CA LEU A 321 -44.46 6.63 7.46
C LEU A 321 -45.71 7.24 8.11
N ARG A 322 -46.17 8.42 7.69
CA ARG A 322 -47.40 9.03 8.20
C ARG A 322 -48.68 8.35 7.71
N HIS A 323 -48.69 7.87 6.46
CA HIS A 323 -49.82 7.13 5.88
C HIS A 323 -49.81 5.62 6.22
N GLY A 324 -48.75 5.14 6.88
CA GLY A 324 -48.59 3.73 7.27
C GLY A 324 -48.17 2.78 6.14
N TRP A 325 -47.79 3.29 4.96
CA TRP A 325 -47.40 2.49 3.79
C TRP A 325 -46.09 1.73 3.99
N ILE A 326 -45.23 2.20 4.90
CA ILE A 326 -44.03 1.48 5.36
C ILE A 326 -44.04 1.35 6.88
N PRO A 327 -43.62 0.19 7.44
CA PRO A 327 -43.59 0.00 8.87
C PRO A 327 -42.58 0.93 9.55
N MET A 328 -42.90 1.37 10.76
CA MET A 328 -41.98 2.12 11.64
C MET A 328 -40.70 1.33 11.97
N ALA A 329 -40.77 0.01 11.90
CA ALA A 329 -39.62 -0.87 12.08
C ALA A 329 -38.61 -0.69 10.94
N LYS A 330 -37.40 -0.28 11.30
CA LYS A 330 -36.24 -0.33 10.40
C LYS A 330 -36.00 -1.80 10.04
N THR A 331 -36.25 -2.21 8.80
CA THR A 331 -35.86 -3.52 8.31
C THR A 331 -34.35 -3.63 8.42
N VAL A 332 -33.87 -4.47 9.35
CA VAL A 332 -32.45 -4.70 9.56
C VAL A 332 -31.97 -5.62 8.45
N VAL A 333 -31.50 -5.01 7.36
CA VAL A 333 -30.89 -5.69 6.23
C VAL A 333 -29.67 -6.47 6.72
N ASP A 334 -29.79 -7.80 6.79
CA ASP A 334 -28.76 -8.65 7.39
C ASP A 334 -27.72 -9.06 6.35
N SER A 335 -26.60 -8.32 6.36
CA SER A 335 -25.42 -8.53 5.52
C SER A 335 -24.72 -9.87 5.74
N SER A 336 -25.05 -10.64 6.79
CA SER A 336 -24.49 -11.99 6.96
C SER A 336 -25.10 -13.02 5.99
N ASN A 337 -26.09 -12.63 5.17
CA ASN A 337 -26.58 -13.41 4.04
C ASN A 337 -25.79 -13.16 2.74
N ALA A 338 -24.87 -12.20 2.68
CA ALA A 338 -24.10 -11.91 1.47
C ALA A 338 -23.23 -13.11 1.05
N THR A 339 -23.25 -13.41 -0.25
CA THR A 339 -22.56 -14.57 -0.84
C THR A 339 -21.67 -14.19 -2.02
N TRP A 340 -20.73 -15.08 -2.36
CA TRP A 340 -19.91 -14.95 -3.57
C TRP A 340 -20.72 -15.02 -4.86
N ARG A 341 -21.96 -15.55 -4.85
CA ARG A 341 -22.84 -15.54 -6.02
C ARG A 341 -23.24 -14.12 -6.40
N ASP A 342 -23.39 -13.24 -5.42
CA ASP A 342 -23.86 -11.85 -5.61
C ASP A 342 -22.85 -11.02 -6.40
N PHE A 343 -21.55 -11.35 -6.28
CA PHE A 343 -20.49 -10.77 -7.10
C PHE A 343 -20.63 -11.09 -8.60
N PHE A 344 -21.27 -12.21 -8.94
CA PHE A 344 -21.36 -12.74 -10.31
C PHE A 344 -22.80 -12.83 -10.83
N SER A 345 -23.76 -12.19 -10.16
CA SER A 345 -25.15 -12.21 -10.58
C SER A 345 -25.88 -10.89 -10.35
N THR A 346 -26.82 -10.61 -11.24
CA THR A 346 -27.84 -9.56 -11.09
C THR A 346 -29.18 -10.29 -10.97
N ASP A 347 -29.92 -10.00 -9.89
CA ASP A 347 -31.21 -10.60 -9.54
C ASP A 347 -31.27 -12.13 -9.64
N GLY A 348 -30.16 -12.77 -9.23
CA GLY A 348 -30.00 -14.22 -9.20
C GLY A 348 -29.53 -14.84 -10.51
N VAL A 349 -29.58 -14.12 -11.64
CA VAL A 349 -29.11 -14.55 -12.96
C VAL A 349 -27.62 -14.23 -13.12
N PHE A 350 -26.84 -15.14 -13.72
CA PHE A 350 -25.39 -14.92 -13.94
C PHE A 350 -25.14 -13.69 -14.83
N ASP A 351 -24.20 -12.85 -14.41
CA ASP A 351 -23.89 -11.56 -15.02
C ASP A 351 -22.47 -11.59 -15.60
N VAL A 352 -22.39 -11.67 -16.92
CA VAL A 352 -21.13 -11.75 -17.68
C VAL A 352 -20.29 -10.49 -17.47
N TYR A 353 -20.91 -9.31 -17.38
CA TYR A 353 -20.20 -8.05 -17.21
C TYR A 353 -19.57 -7.95 -15.82
N ARG A 354 -20.30 -8.35 -14.76
CA ARG A 354 -19.71 -8.48 -13.42
C ARG A 354 -18.54 -9.45 -13.39
N TYR A 355 -18.68 -10.63 -14.01
CA TYR A 355 -17.59 -11.60 -14.07
C TYR A 355 -16.36 -11.05 -14.81
N GLN A 356 -16.56 -10.38 -15.96
CA GLN A 356 -15.50 -9.68 -16.69
C GLN A 356 -14.83 -8.61 -15.82
N SER A 357 -15.61 -7.77 -15.11
CA SER A 357 -15.09 -6.75 -14.20
C SER A 357 -14.26 -7.37 -13.08
N PHE A 358 -14.70 -8.47 -12.47
CA PHE A 358 -13.95 -9.20 -11.42
C PHE A 358 -12.58 -9.67 -11.93
N ILE A 359 -12.55 -10.38 -13.07
CA ILE A 359 -11.31 -10.88 -13.68
C ILE A 359 -10.36 -9.73 -14.02
N PHE A 360 -10.87 -8.64 -14.62
CA PHE A 360 -10.08 -7.44 -14.89
C PHE A 360 -9.48 -6.83 -13.62
N GLY A 361 -10.26 -6.74 -12.54
CA GLY A 361 -9.78 -6.26 -11.24
C GLY A 361 -8.64 -7.11 -10.66
N LEU A 362 -8.71 -8.44 -10.79
CA LEU A 362 -7.63 -9.33 -10.38
C LEU A 362 -6.35 -9.12 -11.23
N VAL A 363 -6.48 -8.93 -12.54
CA VAL A 363 -5.34 -8.63 -13.43
C VAL A 363 -4.69 -7.29 -13.05
N VAL A 364 -5.48 -6.26 -12.76
CA VAL A 364 -4.97 -4.95 -12.30
C VAL A 364 -4.23 -5.07 -10.97
N ILE A 365 -4.80 -5.75 -9.97
CA ILE A 365 -4.16 -5.93 -8.66
C ILE A 365 -2.89 -6.78 -8.78
N GLY A 366 -2.93 -7.87 -9.54
CA GLY A 366 -1.75 -8.72 -9.80
C GLY A 366 -0.63 -7.96 -10.52
N GLY A 367 -0.96 -7.16 -11.53
CA GLY A 367 0.00 -6.30 -12.22
C GLY A 367 0.59 -5.20 -11.32
N LEU A 368 -0.22 -4.60 -10.44
CA LEU A 368 0.23 -3.61 -9.47
C LEU A 368 1.23 -4.20 -8.46
N ILE A 369 0.93 -5.38 -7.92
CA ILE A 369 1.82 -6.11 -7.01
C ILE A 369 3.11 -6.54 -7.74
N ALA A 370 2.99 -7.10 -8.94
CA ALA A 370 4.15 -7.54 -9.72
C ALA A 370 5.09 -6.37 -10.08
N ALA A 371 4.55 -5.20 -10.45
CA ALA A 371 5.36 -4.01 -10.69
C ALA A 371 5.98 -3.49 -9.38
N GLY A 372 5.19 -3.38 -8.31
CA GLY A 372 5.64 -2.84 -7.02
C GLY A 372 6.72 -3.68 -6.33
N VAL A 373 6.73 -5.01 -6.52
CA VAL A 373 7.78 -5.90 -5.97
C VAL A 373 9.06 -5.89 -6.80
N ASN A 374 8.99 -5.67 -8.12
CA ASN A 374 10.13 -5.77 -9.03
C ASN A 374 10.79 -4.42 -9.41
N GLN A 375 10.13 -3.28 -9.18
CA GLN A 375 10.57 -1.96 -9.70
C GLN A 375 10.47 -0.82 -8.67
N LEU A 376 10.88 -1.06 -7.42
CA LEU A 376 10.77 -0.06 -6.34
C LEU A 376 11.53 1.26 -6.61
N SER A 377 12.64 1.22 -7.35
CA SER A 377 13.46 2.40 -7.68
C SER A 377 12.90 3.25 -8.84
N THR A 378 11.96 2.69 -9.61
CA THR A 378 11.52 3.22 -10.92
C THR A 378 10.01 3.06 -11.13
N PHE A 379 9.20 3.21 -10.07
CA PHE A 379 7.74 3.01 -10.09
C PHE A 379 6.96 4.15 -10.79
N VAL A 380 7.29 4.41 -12.06
CA VAL A 380 6.49 5.22 -12.97
C VAL A 380 5.39 4.31 -13.54
N VAL A 381 4.21 4.28 -12.91
CA VAL A 381 3.05 3.57 -13.48
C VAL A 381 2.79 4.14 -14.88
N PRO A 382 2.84 3.32 -15.95
CA PRO A 382 2.63 3.82 -17.30
C PRO A 382 1.27 4.52 -17.40
N ASN A 383 1.24 5.70 -18.03
CA ASN A 383 0.01 6.49 -18.19
C ASN A 383 -1.11 5.68 -18.86
N THR A 384 -0.77 4.69 -19.69
CA THR A 384 -1.68 3.71 -20.28
C THR A 384 -2.42 2.88 -19.23
N ILE A 385 -1.73 2.38 -18.20
CA ILE A 385 -2.34 1.62 -17.10
C ILE A 385 -3.17 2.55 -16.22
N LEU A 386 -2.71 3.78 -15.97
CA LEU A 386 -3.50 4.79 -15.26
C LEU A 386 -4.82 5.09 -15.97
N GLY A 387 -4.77 5.30 -17.28
CA GLY A 387 -5.94 5.51 -18.13
C GLY A 387 -6.87 4.31 -18.13
N ILE A 388 -6.34 3.08 -18.24
CA ILE A 388 -7.12 1.84 -18.24
C ILE A 388 -7.83 1.60 -16.89
N VAL A 389 -7.15 1.83 -15.75
CA VAL A 389 -7.76 1.67 -14.42
C VAL A 389 -8.78 2.78 -14.15
N GLY A 390 -8.49 4.03 -14.51
CA GLY A 390 -9.44 5.14 -14.44
C GLY A 390 -10.69 4.88 -15.29
N LEU A 391 -10.51 4.47 -16.55
CA LEU A 391 -11.60 4.12 -17.46
C LEU A 391 -12.44 2.94 -16.94
N SER A 392 -11.85 1.93 -16.29
CA SER A 392 -12.65 0.81 -15.76
C SER A 392 -13.69 1.24 -14.70
N GLN A 393 -13.36 2.23 -13.86
CA GLN A 393 -14.32 2.78 -12.91
C GLN A 393 -15.35 3.68 -13.63
N VAL A 394 -14.91 4.49 -14.60
CA VAL A 394 -15.81 5.33 -15.41
C VAL A 394 -16.82 4.49 -16.21
N VAL A 395 -16.43 3.33 -16.76
CA VAL A 395 -17.35 2.44 -17.49
C VAL A 395 -18.36 1.77 -16.56
N TYR A 396 -17.95 1.28 -15.39
CA TYR A 396 -18.88 0.67 -14.43
C TYR A 396 -19.85 1.69 -13.82
N ILE A 397 -19.34 2.86 -13.41
CA ILE A 397 -20.17 3.97 -12.88
C ILE A 397 -21.07 4.54 -14.00
N GLY A 398 -20.55 4.67 -15.22
CA GLY A 398 -21.29 5.12 -16.41
C GLY A 398 -22.45 4.18 -16.78
N GLY A 399 -22.24 2.87 -16.77
CA GLY A 399 -23.31 1.89 -16.99
C GLY A 399 -24.43 2.03 -15.96
N LYS A 400 -24.07 2.22 -14.68
CA LYS A 400 -25.03 2.44 -13.58
C LYS A 400 -25.73 3.81 -13.60
N LEU A 401 -25.22 4.77 -14.38
CA LEU A 401 -25.84 6.09 -14.58
C LEU A 401 -26.90 6.09 -15.69
N VAL A 402 -26.89 5.11 -16.60
CA VAL A 402 -27.79 5.05 -17.76
C VAL A 402 -29.08 4.25 -17.49
N THR A 403 -29.09 3.33 -16.51
CA THR A 403 -30.33 2.66 -16.08
C THR A 403 -31.22 3.61 -15.24
N PRO A 404 -32.48 3.87 -15.65
CA PRO A 404 -33.49 4.37 -14.73
C PRO A 404 -33.81 3.26 -13.72
N THR A 405 -33.97 3.65 -12.46
CA THR A 405 -34.22 2.73 -11.35
C THR A 405 -35.67 2.92 -10.89
N ASN A 406 -36.49 1.88 -10.76
CA ASN A 406 -37.91 2.02 -10.39
C ASN A 406 -38.16 2.92 -9.15
N ILE A 407 -37.19 2.99 -8.23
CA ILE A 407 -37.21 3.86 -7.05
C ILE A 407 -37.13 5.37 -7.37
N SER A 408 -36.46 5.82 -8.44
CA SER A 408 -36.45 7.23 -8.84
C SER A 408 -37.84 7.69 -9.30
N ASP A 409 -38.51 6.81 -10.03
CA ASP A 409 -39.77 7.12 -10.71
C ASP A 409 -40.91 7.01 -9.68
N LEU A 410 -40.88 5.98 -8.83
CA LEU A 410 -41.69 5.90 -7.60
C LEU A 410 -41.51 7.15 -6.70
N ASN A 411 -40.27 7.63 -6.53
CA ASN A 411 -40.00 8.83 -5.73
C ASN A 411 -40.53 10.12 -6.40
N ALA A 412 -40.61 10.18 -7.73
CA ALA A 412 -41.31 11.26 -8.44
C ALA A 412 -42.84 11.14 -8.27
N SER A 413 -43.41 9.94 -8.42
CA SER A 413 -44.84 9.66 -8.24
C SER A 413 -45.34 10.02 -6.83
N ILE A 414 -44.62 9.62 -5.77
CA ILE A 414 -44.96 9.98 -4.39
C ILE A 414 -44.79 11.50 -4.16
N ALA A 415 -43.79 12.14 -4.79
CA ALA A 415 -43.63 13.58 -4.69
C ALA A 415 -44.80 14.35 -5.32
N SER A 416 -45.38 13.87 -6.43
CA SER A 416 -46.63 14.44 -6.96
C SER A 416 -47.78 14.24 -5.98
N LEU A 417 -48.05 13.00 -5.55
CA LEU A 417 -49.16 12.69 -4.64
C LEU A 417 -49.12 13.54 -3.36
N ARG A 418 -47.93 13.72 -2.75
CA ARG A 418 -47.70 14.62 -1.62
C ARG A 418 -48.01 16.09 -1.94
N THR A 419 -47.65 16.55 -3.14
CA THR A 419 -47.93 17.92 -3.59
C THR A 419 -49.44 18.13 -3.81
N ASP A 420 -50.13 17.11 -4.31
CA ASP A 420 -51.57 17.14 -4.54
C ASP A 420 -52.37 17.06 -3.21
N GLU A 421 -51.91 16.26 -2.24
CA GLU A 421 -52.39 16.28 -0.85
C GLU A 421 -52.26 17.68 -0.22
N GLN A 422 -51.12 18.35 -0.42
CA GLN A 422 -50.88 19.71 0.08
C GLN A 422 -51.83 20.75 -0.56
N LYS A 423 -52.14 20.63 -1.86
CA LYS A 423 -53.15 21.46 -2.53
C LYS A 423 -54.53 21.27 -1.90
N LEU A 424 -54.94 20.03 -1.62
CA LEU A 424 -56.24 19.74 -0.99
C LEU A 424 -56.32 20.34 0.42
N LYS A 425 -55.30 20.17 1.27
CA LYS A 425 -55.27 20.80 2.60
C LYS A 425 -55.34 22.32 2.53
N ALA A 426 -54.56 22.94 1.64
CA ALA A 426 -54.57 24.38 1.44
C ALA A 426 -55.95 24.89 0.98
N ALA A 427 -56.62 24.19 0.05
CA ALA A 427 -57.96 24.53 -0.41
C ALA A 427 -59.02 24.39 0.69
N ALA A 428 -58.95 23.33 1.51
CA ALA A 428 -59.86 23.11 2.63
C ALA A 428 -59.71 24.20 3.71
N VAL A 429 -58.47 24.51 4.13
CA VAL A 429 -58.18 25.56 5.12
C VAL A 429 -58.57 26.94 4.61
N ALA A 430 -58.29 27.26 3.35
CA ALA A 430 -58.66 28.55 2.74
C ALA A 430 -60.18 28.75 2.70
N LYS A 431 -60.96 27.71 2.41
CA LYS A 431 -62.44 27.77 2.43
C LYS A 431 -63.03 27.79 3.85
N LYS A 432 -62.42 27.08 4.81
CA LYS A 432 -62.88 27.09 6.21
C LYS A 432 -62.51 28.39 6.95
N GLN A 433 -61.50 29.12 6.48
CA GLN A 433 -60.87 30.24 7.21
C GLN A 433 -60.37 29.84 8.61
N GLY A 434 -59.94 28.57 8.75
CA GLY A 434 -59.55 27.99 10.03
C GLY A 434 -59.06 26.55 9.88
N GLN A 435 -58.63 25.96 11.00
CA GLN A 435 -58.08 24.61 11.03
C GLN A 435 -59.16 23.56 10.75
N VAL A 436 -58.97 22.75 9.71
CA VAL A 436 -59.85 21.62 9.36
C VAL A 436 -59.43 20.42 10.22
N THR A 437 -60.38 19.75 10.88
CA THR A 437 -60.06 18.74 11.92
C THR A 437 -60.41 17.30 11.54
N SER A 438 -61.00 17.08 10.36
CA SER A 438 -61.29 15.74 9.84
C SER A 438 -61.43 15.73 8.31
N LEU A 439 -61.26 14.55 7.71
CA LEU A 439 -61.50 14.33 6.28
C LEU A 439 -62.99 14.52 5.90
N ALA A 440 -63.91 14.10 6.77
CA ALA A 440 -65.35 14.29 6.58
C ALA A 440 -65.76 15.77 6.51
N GLU A 441 -65.01 16.67 7.16
CA GLU A 441 -65.17 18.12 7.04
C GLU A 441 -64.48 18.69 5.79
N ALA A 442 -63.35 18.11 5.38
CA ALA A 442 -62.60 18.56 4.21
C ALA A 442 -63.32 18.29 2.87
N ILE A 443 -63.92 17.10 2.69
CA ILE A 443 -64.57 16.67 1.45
C ILE A 443 -65.63 17.68 0.93
N PRO A 444 -66.64 18.11 1.72
CA PRO A 444 -67.64 19.08 1.25
C PRO A 444 -67.05 20.49 0.99
N LEU A 445 -65.88 20.81 1.57
CA LEU A 445 -65.18 22.06 1.29
C LEU A 445 -64.40 21.98 -0.04
N ILE A 446 -63.60 20.93 -0.25
CA ILE A 446 -62.77 20.79 -1.47
C ILE A 446 -63.60 20.46 -2.71
N GLY A 447 -64.68 19.69 -2.55
CA GLY A 447 -65.52 19.16 -3.63
C GLY A 447 -65.19 17.70 -3.94
N GLN A 448 -66.22 16.90 -4.20
CA GLN A 448 -66.12 15.45 -4.37
C GLN A 448 -65.14 15.07 -5.50
N ASP A 449 -65.23 15.72 -6.66
CA ASP A 449 -64.36 15.46 -7.82
C ASP A 449 -62.86 15.60 -7.50
N ALA A 450 -62.50 16.55 -6.63
CA ALA A 450 -61.12 16.81 -6.23
C ALA A 450 -60.60 15.75 -5.22
N TYR A 451 -61.49 15.22 -4.38
CA TYR A 451 -61.19 14.11 -3.50
C TYR A 451 -61.04 12.79 -4.28
N ASP A 452 -61.95 12.52 -5.22
CA ASP A 452 -61.94 11.29 -6.01
C ASP A 452 -60.75 11.26 -7.00
N ALA A 453 -60.37 12.39 -7.58
CA ALA A 453 -59.14 12.51 -8.37
C ALA A 453 -57.89 12.18 -7.56
N TYR A 454 -57.79 12.68 -6.31
CA TYR A 454 -56.69 12.31 -5.40
C TYR A 454 -56.75 10.83 -5.02
N ARG A 455 -57.92 10.27 -4.71
CA ARG A 455 -58.08 8.84 -4.40
C ARG A 455 -57.69 7.95 -5.56
N GLN A 456 -57.96 8.35 -6.82
CA GLN A 456 -57.51 7.63 -8.00
C GLN A 456 -55.98 7.69 -8.13
N GLN A 457 -55.39 8.89 -8.07
CA GLN A 457 -53.93 9.07 -8.10
C GLN A 457 -53.24 8.29 -6.97
N ALA A 458 -53.84 8.22 -5.78
CA ALA A 458 -53.35 7.43 -4.64
C ALA A 458 -53.37 5.92 -4.94
N ARG A 459 -54.42 5.39 -5.60
CA ARG A 459 -54.47 3.99 -6.07
C ARG A 459 -53.33 3.70 -7.06
N ASP A 460 -53.14 4.59 -8.04
CA ASP A 460 -52.15 4.40 -9.10
C ASP A 460 -50.71 4.43 -8.54
N VAL A 461 -50.40 5.37 -7.64
CA VAL A 461 -49.11 5.41 -6.94
C VAL A 461 -48.95 4.24 -5.96
N ALA A 462 -50.02 3.77 -5.31
CA ALA A 462 -49.98 2.58 -4.46
C ALA A 462 -49.74 1.29 -5.26
N ALA A 463 -50.22 1.19 -6.50
CA ALA A 463 -49.91 0.07 -7.40
C ALA A 463 -48.41 0.05 -7.76
N ILE A 464 -47.84 1.20 -8.17
CA ILE A 464 -46.40 1.34 -8.46
C ILE A 464 -45.55 1.05 -7.20
N PHE A 465 -46.01 1.50 -6.02
CA PHE A 465 -45.36 1.19 -4.75
C PHE A 465 -45.43 -0.30 -4.40
N THR A 466 -46.56 -0.96 -4.64
CA THR A 466 -46.74 -2.41 -4.39
C THR A 466 -45.84 -3.24 -5.31
N ASP A 467 -45.76 -2.89 -6.59
CA ASP A 467 -44.85 -3.52 -7.57
C ASP A 467 -43.38 -3.36 -7.16
N ALA A 468 -42.96 -2.13 -6.80
CA ALA A 468 -41.58 -1.83 -6.46
C ALA A 468 -41.12 -2.32 -5.06
N THR A 469 -42.04 -2.74 -4.17
CA THR A 469 -41.69 -3.10 -2.77
C THR A 469 -42.27 -4.42 -2.27
N GLY A 470 -43.27 -4.99 -2.95
CA GLY A 470 -44.04 -6.14 -2.47
C GLY A 470 -45.00 -5.82 -1.30
N ILE A 471 -45.09 -4.56 -0.84
CA ILE A 471 -45.95 -4.16 0.27
C ILE A 471 -47.30 -3.69 -0.28
N VAL A 472 -48.36 -4.47 -0.03
CA VAL A 472 -49.73 -4.11 -0.39
C VAL A 472 -50.23 -2.99 0.53
N VAL A 473 -50.61 -1.85 -0.06
CA VAL A 473 -51.21 -0.72 0.67
C VAL A 473 -52.71 -0.99 0.93
N ALA A 474 -53.17 -0.78 2.16
CA ALA A 474 -54.58 -0.90 2.51
C ALA A 474 -55.40 0.26 1.91
N ASP A 475 -56.65 0.01 1.47
CA ASP A 475 -57.47 1.03 0.79
C ASP A 475 -57.79 2.25 1.68
N THR A 476 -57.76 2.07 3.01
CA THR A 476 -57.88 3.12 4.04
C THR A 476 -56.62 3.98 4.18
N SER A 477 -55.45 3.46 3.83
CA SER A 477 -54.18 4.23 3.80
C SER A 477 -54.05 5.11 2.55
N LEU A 478 -55.03 5.08 1.64
CA LEU A 478 -55.10 5.93 0.45
C LEU A 478 -55.83 7.27 0.72
N GLU A 479 -56.33 7.48 1.93
CA GLU A 479 -57.00 8.72 2.34
C GLU A 479 -55.97 9.84 2.65
N PRO A 480 -56.23 11.10 2.26
CA PRO A 480 -55.34 12.22 2.55
C PRO A 480 -55.43 12.59 4.04
N VAL A 481 -54.28 12.69 4.72
CA VAL A 481 -54.21 13.03 6.14
C VAL A 481 -54.47 14.53 6.33
N VAL A 482 -55.67 14.94 6.74
CA VAL A 482 -56.03 16.37 6.79
C VAL A 482 -55.35 17.17 7.93
N ASN A 483 -54.89 16.49 8.98
CA ASN A 483 -54.20 17.07 10.14
C ASN A 483 -52.71 17.35 9.90
#